data_AF-A0A143ZQW5-F1
#
_entry.id   AF-A0A143ZQW5-F1
#
_cell.length_a   1.000
_cell.length_b   1.000
_cell.length_c   1.000
_cell.angle_alpha   90.00
_cell.angle_beta   90.00
_cell.angle_gamma   90.00
#
_symmetry.space_group_name_H-M   'P 1'
#
loop_
_entity.id
_entity.type
_entity.pdbx_description
1 polymer ?
#
loop_
_entity_poly.entity_id
_entity_poly.type
_entity_poly.pdbx_seq_one_letter_code
_entity_poly.pdbx_strand_id
1 'polypeptide(L)'
;MQDNNMKETILRISGVDVLKCMRCGKCSGTCPSYDEMEYHPHEFVYMVEKGQIEPLMKSKSIYTCLSCFACVERCPRDVEPAKLVEAIRLAVIREQGGNHLKPESIPELLDENLPQQAIVSAFRKYSK
;
A
#
# COMPACT_ATOMS: atom_id res chain seq x y z
N MET A 1 10.51 9.25 -17.60
CA MET A 1 11.79 8.61 -17.19
C MET A 1 11.84 8.30 -15.70
N GLN A 2 11.30 9.15 -14.82
CA GLN A 2 11.27 8.93 -13.37
C GLN A 2 10.33 7.78 -12.94
N ASP A 3 9.13 7.68 -13.54
CA ASP A 3 8.16 6.62 -13.23
C ASP A 3 8.63 5.19 -13.57
N ASN A 4 9.39 5.01 -14.65
CA ASN A 4 9.86 3.67 -15.04
C ASN A 4 10.85 3.10 -14.01
N ASN A 5 11.74 3.94 -13.47
CA ASN A 5 12.65 3.53 -12.40
C ASN A 5 11.89 3.22 -11.11
N MET A 6 10.87 4.01 -10.77
CA MET A 6 10.07 3.77 -9.57
C MET A 6 9.25 2.48 -9.70
N LYS A 7 8.67 2.21 -10.89
CA LYS A 7 7.98 0.95 -11.19
C LYS A 7 8.90 -0.25 -10.97
N GLU A 8 10.11 -0.23 -11.54
CA GLU A 8 11.09 -1.31 -11.35
C GLU A 8 11.45 -1.51 -9.88
N THR A 9 11.60 -0.42 -9.14
CA THR A 9 11.86 -0.46 -7.70
C THR A 9 10.70 -1.10 -6.92
N ILE A 10 9.45 -0.71 -7.22
CA ILE A 10 8.24 -1.30 -6.60
C ILE A 10 8.12 -2.79 -6.90
N LEU A 11 8.36 -3.20 -8.16
CA LEU A 11 8.34 -4.60 -8.56
C LEU A 11 9.43 -5.41 -7.84
N ARG A 12 10.64 -4.84 -7.72
CA ARG A 12 11.75 -5.46 -6.99
C ARG A 12 11.46 -5.59 -5.49
N ILE A 13 10.85 -4.59 -4.85
CA ILE A 13 10.50 -4.64 -3.42
C ILE A 13 9.37 -5.64 -3.17
N SER A 14 8.34 -5.65 -4.01
CA SER A 14 7.15 -6.49 -3.83
C SER A 14 7.39 -7.96 -4.21
N GLY A 15 8.26 -8.22 -5.19
CA GLY A 15 8.41 -9.55 -5.80
C GLY A 15 7.20 -9.99 -6.62
N VAL A 16 6.27 -9.08 -6.92
CA VAL A 16 5.00 -9.37 -7.60
C VAL A 16 5.17 -9.34 -9.12
N ASP A 17 4.68 -10.39 -9.78
CA ASP A 17 4.48 -10.39 -11.22
C ASP A 17 3.07 -9.87 -11.56
N VAL A 18 3.00 -8.57 -11.91
CA VAL A 18 1.75 -7.89 -12.25
C VAL A 18 1.10 -8.42 -13.54
N LEU A 19 1.85 -9.09 -14.41
CA LEU A 19 1.35 -9.63 -15.68
C LEU A 19 0.46 -10.88 -15.48
N LYS A 20 0.50 -11.52 -14.31
CA LYS A 20 -0.39 -12.63 -13.96
C LYS A 20 -1.86 -12.19 -13.79
N CYS A 21 -2.10 -10.90 -13.57
CA CYS A 21 -3.41 -10.38 -13.25
C CYS A 21 -4.36 -10.41 -14.45
N MET A 22 -5.46 -11.15 -14.32
CA MET A 22 -6.54 -11.21 -15.31
C MET A 22 -7.70 -10.24 -15.01
N ARG A 23 -7.51 -9.30 -14.08
CA ARG A 23 -8.47 -8.24 -13.71
C ARG A 23 -9.88 -8.74 -13.33
N CYS A 24 -9.96 -9.88 -12.65
CA CYS A 24 -11.24 -10.46 -12.22
C CYS A 24 -11.93 -9.75 -11.04
N GLY A 25 -11.30 -8.75 -10.41
CA GLY A 25 -11.90 -7.95 -9.32
C GLY A 25 -12.06 -8.65 -7.96
N LYS A 26 -11.80 -9.96 -7.84
CA LYS A 26 -12.01 -10.73 -6.59
C LYS A 26 -11.21 -10.20 -5.39
N CYS A 27 -10.01 -9.67 -5.62
CA CYS A 27 -9.21 -9.02 -4.57
C CYS A 27 -9.87 -7.75 -4.03
N SER A 28 -10.60 -7.01 -4.87
CA SER A 28 -11.35 -5.83 -4.44
C SER A 28 -12.67 -6.20 -3.78
N GLY A 29 -13.40 -7.17 -4.33
CA GLY A 29 -14.65 -7.65 -3.72
C GLY A 29 -14.49 -8.30 -2.34
N THR A 30 -13.27 -8.73 -1.97
CA THR A 30 -12.97 -9.23 -0.61
C THR A 30 -12.35 -8.17 0.31
N CYS A 31 -12.07 -6.96 -0.19
CA CYS A 31 -11.38 -5.94 0.59
C CYS A 31 -12.32 -5.34 1.63
N PRO A 32 -12.02 -5.42 2.93
CA PRO A 32 -12.86 -4.81 3.97
C PRO A 32 -12.86 -3.28 3.93
N SER A 33 -11.84 -2.69 3.30
CA SER A 33 -11.68 -1.24 3.17
C SER A 33 -12.15 -0.70 1.81
N TYR A 34 -12.87 -1.49 1.03
CA TYR A 34 -13.23 -1.15 -0.35
C TYR A 34 -13.83 0.25 -0.48
N ASP A 35 -14.86 0.56 0.33
CA ASP A 35 -15.61 1.82 0.24
C ASP A 35 -14.78 3.06 0.62
N GLU A 36 -13.72 2.88 1.40
CA GLU A 36 -12.82 3.95 1.88
C GLU A 36 -11.57 4.14 0.99
N MET A 37 -11.46 3.35 -0.09
CA MET A 37 -10.33 3.38 -1.01
C MET A 37 -10.70 4.12 -2.29
N GLU A 38 -9.85 5.06 -2.70
CA GLU A 38 -9.90 5.70 -4.02
C GLU A 38 -9.48 4.73 -5.13
N TYR A 39 -8.45 3.92 -4.87
CA TYR A 39 -7.99 2.85 -5.76
C TYR A 39 -8.03 1.52 -5.01
N HIS A 40 -8.61 0.51 -5.64
CA HIS A 40 -8.82 -0.80 -5.06
C HIS A 40 -7.70 -1.79 -5.42
N PRO A 41 -7.57 -2.94 -4.73
CA PRO A 41 -6.47 -3.89 -4.92
C PRO A 41 -6.17 -4.31 -6.37
N HIS A 42 -7.17 -4.51 -7.24
CA HIS A 42 -6.90 -4.85 -8.65
C HIS A 42 -6.38 -3.66 -9.46
N GLU A 43 -6.78 -2.44 -9.10
CA GLU A 43 -6.35 -1.20 -9.76
C GLU A 43 -4.91 -0.88 -9.42
N PHE A 44 -4.47 -1.11 -8.17
CA PHE A 44 -3.05 -1.04 -7.82
C PHE A 44 -2.17 -1.89 -8.76
N VAL A 45 -2.58 -3.14 -9.02
CA VAL A 45 -1.85 -4.03 -9.92
C VAL A 45 -1.85 -3.48 -11.35
N TYR A 46 -3.01 -3.06 -11.84
CA TYR A 46 -3.18 -2.53 -13.19
C TYR A 46 -2.39 -1.23 -13.42
N MET A 47 -2.43 -0.31 -12.47
CA MET A 47 -1.73 0.96 -12.55
C MET A 47 -0.21 0.77 -12.53
N VAL A 48 0.31 -0.15 -11.71
CA VAL A 48 1.73 -0.52 -11.76
C VAL A 48 2.08 -1.20 -13.10
N GLU A 49 1.24 -2.08 -13.62
CA GLU A 49 1.40 -2.67 -14.96
C GLU A 49 1.56 -1.56 -16.02
N LYS A 50 0.72 -0.52 -15.95
CA LYS A 50 0.74 0.64 -16.87
C LYS A 50 1.79 1.70 -16.54
N GLY A 51 2.54 1.57 -15.45
CA GLY A 51 3.53 2.56 -15.03
C GLY A 51 2.93 3.85 -14.47
N GLN A 52 1.67 3.83 -14.06
CA GLN A 52 0.99 4.94 -13.41
C GLN A 52 1.33 4.97 -11.91
N ILE A 53 2.59 5.24 -11.60
CA ILE A 53 3.12 5.15 -10.23
C ILE A 53 2.83 6.40 -9.42
N GLU A 54 3.04 7.58 -10.01
CA GLU A 54 2.84 8.86 -9.31
C GLU A 54 1.43 9.02 -8.69
N PRO A 55 0.31 8.68 -9.38
CA PRO A 55 -1.02 8.75 -8.76
C PRO A 55 -1.17 7.81 -7.57
N LEU A 56 -0.61 6.59 -7.65
CA LEU A 56 -0.66 5.62 -6.56
C LEU A 56 0.10 6.10 -5.32
N MET A 57 1.24 6.74 -5.52
CA MET A 57 2.05 7.31 -4.43
C MET A 57 1.35 8.48 -3.71
N LYS A 58 0.50 9.23 -4.44
CA LYS A 58 -0.27 10.35 -3.90
C LYS A 58 -1.60 9.94 -3.26
N SER A 59 -2.13 8.78 -3.62
CA SER A 59 -3.43 8.31 -3.11
C SER A 59 -3.36 7.90 -1.64
N LYS A 60 -4.40 8.28 -0.87
CA LYS A 60 -4.57 7.82 0.53
C LYS A 60 -4.83 6.32 0.63
N SER A 61 -5.23 5.68 -0.47
CA SER A 61 -5.54 4.24 -0.52
C SER A 61 -4.39 3.35 -0.07
N ILE A 62 -3.14 3.80 -0.22
CA ILE A 62 -1.98 3.06 0.30
C ILE A 62 -1.98 2.97 1.82
N TYR A 63 -2.60 3.90 2.54
CA TYR A 63 -2.73 3.91 4.00
C TYR A 63 -4.06 3.31 4.47
N THR A 64 -5.10 3.29 3.64
CA THR A 64 -6.37 2.59 3.94
C THR A 64 -6.20 1.05 3.93
N CYS A 65 -5.23 0.53 3.18
CA CYS A 65 -4.95 -0.91 3.14
C CYS A 65 -4.50 -1.47 4.50
N LEU A 66 -5.35 -2.31 5.11
CA LEU A 66 -5.12 -2.92 6.43
C LEU A 66 -4.00 -3.97 6.46
N SER A 67 -3.40 -4.31 5.32
CA SER A 67 -2.42 -5.41 5.23
C SER A 67 -2.98 -6.74 5.79
N CYS A 68 -4.27 -7.02 5.57
CA CYS A 68 -4.95 -8.22 6.09
C CYS A 68 -4.78 -9.47 5.19
N PHE A 69 -4.16 -9.31 4.03
CA PHE A 69 -3.87 -10.38 3.05
C PHE A 69 -5.07 -11.12 2.44
N ALA A 70 -6.33 -10.71 2.70
CA ALA A 70 -7.51 -11.32 2.07
C ALA A 70 -7.44 -11.35 0.53
N CYS A 71 -6.89 -10.29 -0.08
CA CYS A 71 -6.70 -10.22 -1.52
C CYS A 71 -5.68 -11.23 -2.07
N VAL A 72 -4.71 -11.65 -1.25
CA VAL A 72 -3.71 -12.66 -1.60
C VAL A 72 -4.37 -14.03 -1.62
N GLU A 73 -5.00 -14.41 -0.50
CA GLU A 73 -5.70 -15.70 -0.33
C GLU A 73 -6.77 -15.93 -1.40
N ARG A 74 -7.47 -14.88 -1.82
CA ARG A 74 -8.56 -15.01 -2.78
C ARG A 74 -8.11 -15.01 -4.24
N CYS A 75 -6.87 -14.61 -4.54
CA CYS A 75 -6.41 -14.43 -5.91
C CYS A 75 -6.21 -15.79 -6.62
N PRO A 76 -6.95 -16.09 -7.72
CA PRO A 76 -6.80 -17.36 -8.45
C PRO A 76 -5.53 -17.43 -9.30
N ARG A 77 -4.76 -16.33 -9.37
CA ARG A 77 -3.55 -16.18 -10.19
C ARG A 77 -2.30 -15.91 -9.36
N ASP A 78 -2.43 -15.89 -8.04
CA ASP A 78 -1.30 -15.68 -7.11
C ASP A 78 -0.50 -14.40 -7.43
N VAL A 79 -1.22 -13.29 -7.57
CA VAL A 79 -0.65 -11.95 -7.90
C VAL A 79 -0.18 -11.21 -6.64
N GLU A 80 -0.70 -11.57 -5.47
CA GLU A 80 -0.36 -10.97 -4.18
C GLU A 80 -0.50 -9.42 -4.07
N PRO A 81 -1.67 -8.81 -4.35
CA PRO A 81 -1.82 -7.35 -4.39
C PRO A 81 -1.40 -6.60 -3.11
N ALA A 82 -1.54 -7.24 -1.93
CA ALA A 82 -1.12 -6.64 -0.66
C ALA A 82 0.38 -6.29 -0.63
N LYS A 83 1.25 -7.16 -1.20
CA LYS A 83 2.70 -6.91 -1.29
C LYS A 83 3.01 -5.71 -2.19
N LEU A 84 2.21 -5.52 -3.25
CA LEU A 84 2.37 -4.40 -4.16
C LEU A 84 2.01 -3.07 -3.49
N VAL A 85 0.88 -3.02 -2.77
CA VAL A 85 0.49 -1.84 -1.98
C VAL A 85 1.55 -1.51 -0.92
N GLU A 86 2.11 -2.52 -0.26
CA GLU A 86 3.21 -2.34 0.70
C GLU A 86 4.44 -1.70 0.04
N ALA A 87 4.85 -2.21 -1.12
CA ALA A 87 6.00 -1.70 -1.85
C ALA A 87 5.83 -0.24 -2.29
N ILE A 88 4.62 0.14 -2.71
CA ILE A 88 4.30 1.54 -3.04
C ILE A 88 4.39 2.42 -1.79
N ARG A 89 3.82 1.98 -0.65
CA ARG A 89 3.94 2.72 0.61
C ARG A 89 5.40 2.88 1.02
N LEU A 90 6.20 1.82 0.90
CA LEU A 90 7.65 1.85 1.18
C LEU A 90 8.40 2.81 0.26
N ALA A 91 8.00 2.93 -1.01
CA ALA A 91 8.59 3.90 -1.93
C ALA A 91 8.34 5.34 -1.46
N VAL A 92 7.12 5.65 -0.99
CA VAL A 92 6.75 6.99 -0.47
C VAL A 92 7.51 7.31 0.83
N ILE A 93 7.46 6.44 1.84
CA ILE A 93 8.06 6.76 3.15
C ILE A 93 9.58 6.85 3.13
N ARG A 94 10.24 6.31 2.10
CA ARG A 94 11.70 6.43 1.92
C ARG A 94 12.12 7.72 1.24
N GLU A 95 11.19 8.48 0.66
CA GLU A 95 11.46 9.82 0.17
C GLU A 95 11.68 10.76 1.36
N GLN A 96 12.55 11.76 1.18
CA GLN A 96 12.86 12.72 2.24
C GLN A 96 11.59 13.47 2.66
N GLY A 97 11.19 13.30 3.93
CA GLY A 97 9.97 13.90 4.46
C GLY A 97 8.67 13.17 4.09
N GLY A 98 8.74 12.01 3.45
CA GLY A 98 7.61 11.18 3.02
C GLY A 98 6.95 10.35 4.12
N ASN A 99 7.41 10.46 5.37
CA ASN A 99 6.82 9.75 6.50
C ASN A 99 5.34 10.16 6.69
N HIS A 100 4.47 9.16 6.73
CA HIS A 100 3.03 9.37 6.93
C HIS A 100 2.71 9.73 8.37
N LEU A 101 3.43 9.14 9.33
CA LEU A 101 3.35 9.48 10.74
C LEU A 101 4.61 10.22 11.16
N LYS A 102 4.45 11.41 11.72
CA LYS A 102 5.55 12.24 12.18
C LYS A 102 5.61 12.27 13.71
N PRO A 103 6.79 12.26 14.35
CA PRO A 103 6.90 12.32 15.82
C PRO A 103 6.16 13.52 16.44
N GLU A 104 6.14 14.64 15.72
CA GLU A 104 5.55 15.89 16.21
C GLU A 104 4.02 15.82 16.28
N SER A 105 3.37 14.95 15.50
CA SER A 105 1.90 14.80 15.50
C SER A 105 1.38 13.82 16.55
N ILE A 106 2.26 13.14 17.30
CA ILE A 106 1.84 12.14 18.28
C ILE A 106 1.03 12.70 19.44
N PRO A 107 1.39 13.82 20.07
CA PRO A 107 0.64 14.35 21.21
C PRO A 107 -0.85 14.56 20.91
N GLU A 108 -1.20 14.91 19.67
CA GLU A 108 -2.59 15.11 19.22
C GLU A 108 -3.37 13.80 19.03
N LEU A 109 -2.67 12.67 18.89
CA LEU A 109 -3.25 11.34 18.64
C LEU A 109 -3.32 10.48 19.90
N LEU A 110 -2.76 10.94 21.03
CA LEU A 110 -2.76 10.20 22.29
C LEU A 110 -4.14 10.26 22.95
N ASP A 111 -4.66 9.09 23.28
CA ASP A 111 -5.84 8.90 24.13
C ASP A 111 -5.46 7.99 25.32
N GLU A 112 -6.19 8.07 26.43
CA GLU A 112 -5.97 7.24 27.62
C GLU A 112 -6.10 5.74 27.33
N ASN A 113 -6.87 5.37 26.31
CA ASN A 113 -7.07 3.99 25.89
C ASN A 113 -6.05 3.50 24.86
N LEU A 114 -5.17 4.36 24.36
CA LEU A 114 -4.23 3.99 23.30
C LEU A 114 -3.06 3.17 23.88
N PRO A 115 -2.92 1.88 23.51
CA PRO A 115 -1.80 1.10 24.02
C PRO A 115 -0.49 1.60 23.40
N GLN A 116 0.57 1.72 24.21
CA GLN A 116 1.90 2.13 23.73
C GLN A 116 2.41 1.27 22.55
N GLN A 117 2.00 -0.01 22.50
CA GLN A 117 2.38 -0.90 21.41
C GLN A 117 1.76 -0.52 20.06
N ALA A 118 0.59 0.14 20.05
CA ALA A 118 0.01 0.67 18.82
C ALA A 118 0.88 1.79 18.25
N ILE A 119 1.43 2.67 19.09
CA ILE A 119 2.34 3.74 18.69
C ILE A 119 3.60 3.16 18.05
N VAL A 120 4.27 2.22 18.74
CA VAL A 120 5.49 1.57 18.23
C VAL A 120 5.22 0.85 16.90
N SER A 121 4.08 0.15 16.80
CA SER A 121 3.68 -0.55 15.58
C SER A 121 3.41 0.41 14.42
N ALA A 122 2.73 1.53 14.70
CA ALA A 122 2.44 2.57 13.71
C ALA A 122 3.74 3.22 13.20
N PHE A 123 4.68 3.57 14.07
CA PHE A 123 5.98 4.10 13.65
C PHE A 123 6.77 3.11 12.79
N ARG A 124 6.80 1.82 13.17
CA ARG A 124 7.45 0.78 12.34
C ARG A 124 6.85 0.66 10.94
N LYS A 125 5.55 0.97 10.81
CA LYS A 125 4.80 0.86 9.55
C LYS A 125 4.88 2.11 8.68
N TYR A 126 4.84 3.29 9.30
CA TYR A 126 4.58 4.57 8.65
C TYR A 126 5.73 5.57 8.71
N SER A 127 6.83 5.21 9.36
CA SER A 127 8.05 6.01 9.44
C SER A 127 9.28 5.17 9.13
N LYS A 128 10.17 5.70 8.29
CA LYS A 128 11.49 5.15 7.97
C LYS A 128 12.57 6.20 8.14
#